data_AF-A0A553AC68-F1
#
_entry.id   AF-A0A553AC68-F1
#
_cell.length_a   1.000
_cell.length_b   1.000
_cell.length_c   1.000
_cell.angle_alpha   90.00
_cell.angle_beta   90.00
_cell.angle_gamma   90.00
#
_symmetry.space_group_name_H-M   'P 1'
#
loop_
_entity.id
_entity.type
_entity.pdbx_description
1 polymer ?
#
loop_
_entity_poly.entity_id
_entity_poly.type
_entity_poly.pdbx_seq_one_letter_code
_entity_poly.pdbx_strand_id
1 'polypeptide(L)'
;MMCTKLKLNSSIDFDNVDASIFHNEKFDEYGVKIWDGGTSCILIDFCPWCGEKLPNSKRDQWFDEIEKLGIDPWNGEIPEKYQTDKWYRENASS
;
A
#
# COMPACT_ATOMS: atom_id res chain seq x y z
N MET A 1 10.40 -1.20 14.83
CA MET A 1 9.95 0.21 14.83
C MET A 1 10.29 0.74 13.45
N MET A 2 9.31 1.25 12.70
CA MET A 2 9.53 1.57 11.29
C MET A 2 10.66 2.62 11.08
N CYS A 3 11.58 2.31 10.18
CA CYS A 3 12.73 3.13 9.78
C CYS A 3 12.36 4.58 9.43
N THR A 4 13.04 5.56 10.02
CA THR A 4 12.80 6.99 9.78
C THR A 4 13.09 7.42 8.34
N LYS A 5 14.11 6.83 7.71
CA LYS A 5 14.46 7.15 6.31
C LYS A 5 13.40 6.66 5.34
N LEU A 6 12.81 5.49 5.59
CA LEU A 6 11.67 5.01 4.83
C LEU A 6 10.51 6.00 4.91
N LYS A 7 10.10 6.38 6.13
CA LYS A 7 9.01 7.34 6.35
C LYS A 7 9.22 8.67 5.63
N LEU A 8 10.45 9.20 5.64
CA LEU A 8 10.75 10.48 5.02
C LEU A 8 10.74 10.43 3.49
N ASN A 9 11.10 9.28 2.90
CA ASN A 9 11.24 9.12 1.45
C ASN A 9 10.07 8.32 0.82
N SER A 10 9.02 8.06 1.60
CA SER A 10 7.79 7.39 1.16
C SER A 10 6.62 8.36 1.15
N SER A 11 5.74 8.25 0.16
CA SER A 11 4.51 9.04 0.04
C SER A 11 3.34 8.18 -0.41
N ILE A 12 2.14 8.46 0.10
CA ILE A 12 0.87 7.91 -0.41
C ILE A 12 0.41 8.63 -1.69
N ASP A 13 0.89 9.86 -1.90
CA ASP A 13 0.72 10.58 -3.15
C ASP A 13 1.78 10.08 -4.13
N PHE A 14 1.33 9.42 -5.20
CA PHE A 14 2.19 8.85 -6.23
C PHE A 14 2.93 9.94 -7.01
N ASP A 15 2.31 11.10 -7.22
CA ASP A 15 2.85 12.21 -8.02
C ASP A 15 3.89 13.05 -7.26
N ASN A 16 4.06 12.79 -5.96
CA ASN A 16 5.06 13.45 -5.13
C ASN A 16 6.50 13.15 -5.61
N VAL A 17 7.12 14.07 -6.32
CA VAL A 17 8.47 13.91 -6.90
C VAL A 17 9.60 13.87 -5.87
N ASP A 18 9.37 14.35 -4.64
CA ASP A 18 10.38 14.34 -3.57
C ASP A 18 10.46 12.98 -2.86
N ALA A 19 9.45 12.13 -3.00
CA ALA A 19 9.41 10.78 -2.43
C ALA A 19 9.70 9.73 -3.51
N SER A 20 10.80 9.00 -3.39
CA SER A 20 11.15 7.92 -4.34
C SER A 20 10.34 6.64 -4.11
N ILE A 21 9.81 6.45 -2.90
CA ILE A 21 9.01 5.28 -2.52
C ILE A 21 7.53 5.68 -2.51
N PHE A 22 6.71 4.87 -3.13
CA PHE A 22 5.26 4.92 -3.00
C PHE A 22 4.82 3.98 -1.87
N HIS A 23 3.95 4.44 -0.98
CA HIS A 23 3.27 3.62 0.01
C HIS A 23 1.81 3.43 -0.42
N ASN A 24 1.47 2.21 -0.83
CA ASN A 24 0.09 1.85 -1.10
C ASN A 24 -0.57 1.46 0.21
N GLU A 25 -1.21 2.43 0.87
CA GLU A 25 -1.87 2.25 2.16
C GLU A 25 -2.98 1.19 2.12
N LYS A 26 -3.69 1.06 0.99
CA LYS A 26 -4.77 0.07 0.82
C LYS A 26 -4.28 -1.36 1.03
N PHE A 27 -3.06 -1.65 0.59
CA PHE A 27 -2.45 -2.98 0.64
C PHE A 27 -1.28 -3.08 1.62
N ASP A 28 -0.91 -2.00 2.29
CA ASP A 28 0.28 -1.91 3.15
C ASP A 28 1.58 -2.29 2.40
N GLU A 29 1.70 -1.85 1.15
CA GLU A 29 2.82 -2.18 0.25
C GLU A 29 3.73 -0.98 0.01
N TYR A 30 5.02 -1.24 -0.13
CA TYR A 30 6.00 -0.23 -0.51
C TYR A 30 6.58 -0.58 -1.88
N GLY A 31 6.70 0.43 -2.74
CA GLY A 31 7.26 0.25 -4.07
C GLY A 31 8.16 1.41 -4.49
N VAL A 32 9.20 1.10 -5.26
CA VAL A 32 10.01 2.11 -5.94
C VAL A 32 9.24 2.56 -7.19
N LYS A 33 8.98 3.86 -7.32
CA LYS A 33 8.25 4.40 -8.46
C LYS A 33 9.05 4.25 -9.75
N ILE A 34 8.38 3.84 -10.83
CA ILE A 34 8.93 3.86 -12.18
C ILE A 34 8.46 5.15 -12.83
N TRP A 35 9.41 5.98 -13.28
CA TRP A 35 9.11 7.26 -13.93
C TRP A 35 8.79 7.06 -15.41
N ASP A 36 7.75 6.28 -15.70
CA ASP A 36 7.25 5.98 -17.05
C ASP A 36 6.05 6.87 -17.47
N GLY A 37 5.61 7.77 -16.58
CA GLY A 37 4.42 8.61 -16.77
C GLY A 37 3.11 7.94 -16.35
N GLY A 38 3.16 6.74 -15.79
CA GLY A 38 2.03 6.05 -15.17
C GLY A 38 2.17 5.89 -13.66
N THR A 39 1.41 4.96 -13.08
CA THR A 39 1.44 4.61 -11.64
C THR A 39 2.22 3.33 -11.35
N SER A 40 3.12 2.96 -12.25
CA SER A 40 3.93 1.75 -12.17
C SER A 40 4.95 1.83 -11.04
N CYS A 41 5.08 0.78 -10.23
CA CYS A 41 6.12 0.67 -9.22
C CYS A 41 6.65 -0.76 -9.09
N ILE A 42 7.89 -0.89 -8.63
CA ILE A 42 8.50 -2.19 -8.29
C ILE A 42 8.34 -2.38 -6.78
N LEU A 43 7.58 -3.40 -6.37
CA LEU A 43 7.41 -3.73 -4.95
C LEU A 43 8.75 -4.14 -4.32
N ILE A 44 8.93 -3.75 -3.06
CA ILE A 44 10.10 -4.08 -2.26
C ILE A 44 9.69 -4.78 -0.97
N ASP A 45 10.44 -5.81 -0.58
CA ASP A 45 10.20 -6.55 0.66
C ASP A 45 11.06 -6.07 1.83
N PHE A 46 12.10 -5.28 1.53
CA PHE A 46 13.08 -4.80 2.50
C PHE A 46 13.31 -3.30 2.33
N CYS A 47 13.46 -2.59 3.44
CA CYS A 47 13.77 -1.17 3.46
C CYS A 47 15.14 -0.92 2.78
N PRO A 48 15.24 -0.04 1.77
CA PRO A 48 16.49 0.17 1.04
C PRO A 48 17.56 0.92 1.86
N TRP A 49 17.20 1.47 3.02
CA TRP A 49 18.13 2.21 3.89
C TRP A 49 18.67 1.38 5.07
N CYS A 50 17.86 0.52 5.67
CA CYS A 50 18.26 -0.24 6.86
C CYS A 50 18.17 -1.76 6.71
N GLY A 51 17.60 -2.26 5.62
CA GLY A 51 17.43 -3.69 5.37
C GLY A 51 16.37 -4.38 6.23
N GLU A 52 15.62 -3.65 7.05
CA GLU A 52 14.50 -4.22 7.83
C GLU A 52 13.43 -4.74 6.87
N LYS A 53 12.90 -5.94 7.16
CA LYS A 53 11.80 -6.53 6.41
C LYS A 53 10.55 -5.67 6.58
N LEU A 54 9.92 -5.34 5.46
CA LEU A 54 8.69 -4.55 5.43
C LEU A 54 7.47 -5.41 5.80
N PRO A 55 6.33 -4.79 6.16
CA PRO A 55 5.10 -5.52 6.39
C PRO A 55 4.73 -6.40 5.18
N ASN A 56 4.13 -7.56 5.46
CA ASN A 56 3.59 -8.38 4.38
C ASN A 56 2.42 -7.63 3.72
N SER A 57 2.36 -7.70 2.39
CA SER A 57 1.25 -7.19 1.61
C SER A 57 -0.09 -7.76 2.11
N LYS A 58 -1.10 -6.90 2.18
CA LYS A 58 -2.49 -7.26 2.46
C LYS A 58 -3.33 -7.34 1.19
N ARG A 59 -2.71 -7.31 0.01
CA ARG A 59 -3.41 -7.35 -1.28
C ARG A 59 -4.33 -8.55 -1.40
N ASP A 60 -3.83 -9.74 -1.12
CA ASP A 60 -4.63 -10.98 -1.19
C ASP A 60 -5.81 -10.91 -0.19
N GLN A 61 -5.54 -10.50 1.05
CA GLN A 61 -6.58 -10.32 2.07
C GLN A 61 -7.65 -9.31 1.64
N TRP A 62 -7.24 -8.23 0.97
CA TRP A 62 -8.18 -7.25 0.46
C TRP A 62 -9.11 -7.86 -0.59
N PHE A 63 -8.58 -8.65 -1.54
CA PHE A 63 -9.41 -9.34 -2.53
C PHE A 63 -10.38 -10.31 -1.87
N ASP A 64 -9.92 -11.10 -0.88
CA ASP A 64 -10.78 -12.00 -0.11
C ASP A 64 -11.93 -11.26 0.59
N GLU A 65 -11.67 -10.08 1.17
CA GLU A 65 -12.68 -9.27 1.83
C GLU A 65 -13.71 -8.68 0.85
N ILE A 66 -13.26 -8.23 -0.33
CA ILE A 66 -14.15 -7.71 -1.36
C ILE A 66 -15.02 -8.81 -1.96
N GLU A 67 -14.46 -10.01 -2.18
CA GLU A 67 -15.21 -11.17 -2.65
C GLU A 67 -16.29 -11.61 -1.65
N LYS A 68 -15.99 -11.59 -0.33
CA LYS A 68 -16.97 -11.89 0.72
C LYS A 68 -18.16 -10.91 0.73
N LEU A 69 -17.95 -9.68 0.27
CA LEU A 69 -19.02 -8.69 0.10
C LEU A 69 -19.83 -8.89 -1.19
N GLY A 70 -19.41 -9.81 -2.06
CA GLY A 70 -20.04 -10.07 -3.36
C GLY A 70 -19.79 -8.95 -4.37
N ILE A 71 -18.71 -8.18 -4.20
CA ILE A 71 -18.37 -7.03 -5.05
C ILE A 71 -17.30 -7.45 -6.06
N ASP A 72 -17.46 -7.07 -7.33
CA ASP A 72 -16.42 -7.24 -8.33
C ASP A 72 -15.26 -6.26 -8.04
N PRO A 73 -14.02 -6.71 -7.83
CA PRO A 73 -12.93 -5.83 -7.39
C PRO A 73 -12.44 -4.85 -8.46
N TRP A 74 -12.84 -5.03 -9.72
CA TRP A 74 -12.38 -4.23 -10.86
C TRP A 74 -13.43 -3.21 -11.33
N ASN A 75 -14.70 -3.58 -11.26
CA ASN A 75 -15.83 -2.82 -11.81
C ASN A 75 -16.90 -2.48 -10.76
N GLY A 76 -16.84 -3.11 -9.58
CA GLY A 76 -17.79 -2.89 -8.49
C GLY A 76 -17.53 -1.60 -7.72
N GLU A 77 -18.58 -1.11 -7.06
CA GLU A 77 -18.46 0.06 -6.18
C GLU A 77 -17.81 -0.35 -4.85
N ILE A 78 -16.51 -0.07 -4.74
CA ILE A 78 -15.72 -0.39 -3.54
C ILE A 78 -16.04 0.63 -2.43
N PRO A 79 -16.52 0.18 -1.24
CA PRO A 79 -16.79 1.09 -0.14
C PRO A 79 -15.55 1.88 0.27
N GLU A 80 -15.71 3.15 0.65
CA GLU A 80 -14.60 4.08 0.96
C GLU A 80 -13.56 3.50 1.93
N LYS A 81 -14.02 2.74 2.95
CA LYS A 81 -13.11 2.13 3.94
C LYS A 81 -12.10 1.16 3.32
N TYR A 82 -12.44 0.51 2.20
CA TYR A 82 -11.57 -0.42 1.47
C TYR A 82 -10.67 0.27 0.43
N GLN A 83 -10.75 1.60 0.30
CA GLN A 83 -9.89 2.37 -0.60
C GLN A 83 -8.58 2.82 0.08
N THR A 84 -8.51 2.77 1.41
CA THR A 84 -7.37 3.20 2.24
C THR A 84 -7.03 2.13 3.27
N ASP A 85 -6.14 2.41 4.22
CA ASP A 85 -5.78 1.47 5.28
C ASP A 85 -6.87 1.25 6.37
N LYS A 86 -7.95 2.05 6.34
CA LYS A 86 -9.05 2.00 7.31
C LYS A 86 -9.59 0.57 7.52
N TRP A 87 -9.77 -0.20 6.43
CA TRP A 87 -10.38 -1.53 6.51
C TRP A 87 -9.62 -2.53 7.39
N TYR A 88 -8.29 -2.43 7.52
CA TYR A 88 -7.52 -3.34 8.37
C TYR A 88 -7.07 -2.71 9.69
N ARG A 89 -6.99 -1.37 9.77
CA ARG A 89 -6.65 -0.70 11.04
C ARG A 89 -7.79 -0.75 12.05
N GLU A 90 -9.03 -0.62 11.61
CA GLU A 90 -10.20 -0.72 12.48
C GLU A 90 -10.39 -2.16 13.00
N ASN A 91 -10.10 -3.16 12.16
CA ASN A 91 -10.18 -4.57 12.53
C ASN A 91 -9.04 -5.06 13.46
N ALA A 92 -7.94 -4.31 13.58
CA ALA A 92 -6.81 -4.64 14.46
C ALA A 92 -7.04 -4.28 15.94
N SER A 93 -8.21 -3.74 16.29
CA SER A 93 -8.58 -3.30 17.65
C SER A 93 -9.52 -4.27 18.40
N SER A 94 -9.55 -5.55 18.01
CA SER A 94 -10.32 -6.62 18.69
C SER A 94 -9.43 -7.66 19.33
#